data_AF-X0TTH5-F1
#
_entry.id   AF-X0TTH5-F1
#
_cell.length_a   1.000
_cell.length_b   1.000
_cell.length_c   1.000
_cell.angle_alpha   90.00
_cell.angle_beta   90.00
_cell.angle_gamma   90.00
#
_symmetry.space_group_name_H-M   'P 1'
#
loop_
_entity.id
_entity.type
_entity.pdbx_description
1 polymer ?
#
loop_
_entity_poly.entity_id
_entity_poly.type
_entity_poly.pdbx_seq_one_letter_code
_entity_poly.pdbx_strand_id
1 'polypeptide(L)'
;VSGMWQEVQQNQFFAVESGFNGFLGEQDFWGESMIHAPLAMTRRESGFLARSSGKQSLIIAELDNKKRRKAISKFDVLSQLNREFYQQMKMFRGK
;
A
#
# COMPACT_ATOMS: atom_id res chain seq x y z
N VAL A 1 -3.68 9.49 8.05
CA VAL A 1 -3.09 8.15 7.83
C VAL A 1 -3.70 7.61 6.55
N SER A 2 -2.91 7.28 5.52
CA SER A 2 -3.45 6.67 4.29
C SER A 2 -3.91 5.25 4.61
N GLY A 3 -5.15 4.90 4.26
CA GLY A 3 -5.66 3.54 4.47
C GLY A 3 -4.85 2.50 3.70
N MET A 4 -4.43 2.84 2.47
CA MET A 4 -3.63 1.95 1.64
C MET A 4 -2.27 1.65 2.24
N TRP A 5 -1.67 2.60 2.96
CA TRP A 5 -0.40 2.36 3.63
C TRP A 5 -0.50 1.18 4.60
N GLN A 6 -1.57 1.11 5.40
CA GLN A 6 -1.78 0.02 6.36
C GLN A 6 -1.99 -1.31 5.64
N GLU A 7 -2.81 -1.32 4.59
CA GLU A 7 -3.07 -2.52 3.78
C GLU A 7 -1.79 -3.08 3.15
N VAL A 8 -0.94 -2.20 2.62
CA VAL A 8 0.37 -2.59 2.06
C VAL A 8 1.27 -3.21 3.12
N GLN A 9 1.30 -2.65 4.33
CA GLN A 9 2.15 -3.22 5.38
C GLN A 9 1.60 -4.54 5.94
N GLN A 10 0.28 -4.72 5.97
CA GLN A 10 -0.32 -5.96 6.44
C GLN A 10 -0.27 -7.08 5.40
N ASN A 11 -0.16 -6.77 4.10
CA ASN A 11 -0.26 -7.76 3.03
C ASN A 11 0.96 -7.82 2.10
N GLN A 12 1.95 -6.95 2.31
CA GLN A 12 3.27 -6.97 1.65
C GLN A 12 3.24 -6.84 0.11
N PHE A 13 2.36 -5.99 -0.43
CA PHE A 13 2.23 -5.72 -1.88
C PHE A 13 2.63 -4.27 -2.25
N PHE A 14 2.66 -3.95 -3.55
CA PHE A 14 2.83 -2.56 -4.02
C PHE A 14 1.47 -1.92 -4.29
N ALA A 15 1.28 -0.67 -3.90
CA ALA A 15 0.04 0.07 -4.18
C ALA A 15 0.32 1.46 -4.73
N VAL A 16 -0.64 1.98 -5.49
CA VAL A 16 -0.62 3.35 -5.99
C VAL A 16 -1.93 4.02 -5.59
N GLU A 17 -1.82 5.16 -4.93
CA GLU A 17 -2.94 6.08 -4.70
C GLU A 17 -2.75 7.31 -5.58
N SER A 18 -3.79 7.70 -6.30
CA SER A 18 -3.79 8.89 -7.15
C SER A 18 -4.81 9.90 -6.64
N GLY A 19 -4.40 10.73 -5.68
CA GLY A 19 -5.25 11.78 -5.14
C GLY A 19 -5.45 12.92 -6.13
N PHE A 20 -6.71 13.35 -6.31
CA PHE A 20 -7.00 14.54 -7.09
C PHE A 20 -6.51 15.79 -6.36
N ASN A 21 -5.73 16.62 -7.06
CA ASN A 21 -5.19 17.86 -6.54
C ASN A 21 -5.53 18.99 -7.50
N GLY A 22 -6.30 19.96 -7.03
CA GLY A 22 -6.78 21.07 -7.82
C GLY A 22 -8.21 21.46 -7.49
N PHE A 23 -8.71 22.41 -8.27
CA PHE A 23 -10.04 22.97 -8.10
C PHE A 23 -11.06 22.20 -8.93
N LEU A 24 -12.19 21.83 -8.33
CA LEU A 24 -13.31 21.19 -9.00
C LEU A 24 -14.62 21.84 -8.54
N GLY A 25 -15.34 22.47 -9.48
CA GLY A 25 -16.56 23.21 -9.19
C GLY A 25 -16.27 24.49 -8.43
N GLU A 26 -16.52 24.49 -7.12
CA GLU A 26 -16.25 25.60 -6.19
C GLU A 26 -15.31 25.18 -5.05
N GLN A 27 -14.70 23.99 -5.14
CA GLN A 27 -13.92 23.40 -4.06
C GLN A 27 -12.48 23.11 -4.48
N ASP A 28 -11.54 23.51 -3.62
CA ASP A 28 -10.13 23.14 -3.72
C ASP A 28 -9.87 21.79 -3.04
N PHE A 29 -9.23 20.88 -3.77
CA PHE A 29 -8.81 19.58 -3.30
C PHE A 29 -7.29 19.52 -3.16
N TRP A 30 -6.83 18.94 -2.06
CA TRP A 30 -5.42 18.76 -1.72
C TRP A 30 -5.06 17.28 -1.63
N GLY A 31 -5.50 16.50 -2.61
CA GLY A 31 -5.14 15.10 -2.70
C GLY A 31 -3.65 14.93 -2.96
N GLU A 32 -3.07 13.95 -2.30
CA GLU A 32 -1.70 13.52 -2.57
C GLU A 32 -1.73 12.17 -3.25
N SER A 33 -0.83 12.00 -4.22
CA SER A 33 -0.54 10.72 -4.85
C SER A 33 0.65 10.05 -4.17
N MET A 34 0.60 8.73 -4.04
CA MET A 34 1.57 7.93 -3.29
C MET A 34 1.81 6.61 -4.00
N ILE A 35 3.08 6.19 -4.05
CA ILE A 35 3.46 4.84 -4.44
C ILE A 35 4.01 4.15 -3.21
N HIS A 36 3.31 3.13 -2.75
CA HIS A 36 3.57 2.39 -1.53
C HIS A 36 4.35 1.11 -1.80
N ALA A 37 5.17 0.72 -0.83
CA ALA A 37 5.85 -0.57 -0.82
C ALA A 37 5.96 -1.10 0.62
N PRO A 38 6.25 -2.40 0.78
CA PRO A 38 6.56 -2.98 2.08
C PRO A 38 7.67 -2.20 2.82
N LEU A 39 7.51 -2.01 4.14
CA LEU A 39 8.46 -1.30 5.01
C LEU A 39 9.91 -1.70 4.74
N ALA A 40 10.17 -3.01 4.71
CA ALA A 40 11.50 -3.60 4.53
C ALA A 40 12.19 -3.24 3.19
N MET A 41 11.47 -2.63 2.25
CA MET A 41 11.98 -2.20 0.95
C MET A 41 12.29 -0.70 0.87
N THR A 42 11.81 0.08 1.83
CA THR A 42 11.80 1.54 1.75
C THR A 42 12.86 2.16 2.66
N ARG A 43 13.37 3.32 2.26
CA ARG A 43 14.36 4.04 3.06
C ARG A 43 13.73 4.46 4.39
N ARG A 44 14.41 4.18 5.51
CA ARG A 44 13.93 4.43 6.87
C ARG A 44 12.61 3.71 7.19
N GLU A 45 12.26 2.66 6.44
CA GLU A 45 11.02 1.91 6.65
C GLU A 45 9.79 2.84 6.63
N SER A 46 9.75 3.76 5.67
CA SER A 46 8.66 4.72 5.56
C SER A 46 7.40 4.13 4.94
N GLY A 47 7.53 3.06 4.15
CA GLY A 47 6.46 2.47 3.35
C GLY A 47 6.16 3.21 2.04
N PHE A 48 6.91 4.26 1.70
CA PHE A 48 6.73 5.04 0.47
C PHE A 48 7.94 4.91 -0.46
N LEU A 49 7.69 4.59 -1.74
CA LEU A 49 8.67 4.72 -2.82
C LEU A 49 8.65 6.13 -3.43
N ALA A 50 7.46 6.73 -3.53
CA ALA A 50 7.28 8.12 -3.95
C ALA A 50 6.01 8.70 -3.33
N ARG A 51 5.99 10.01 -3.13
CA ARG A 51 4.83 10.77 -2.64
C ARG A 51 4.86 12.14 -3.29
N SER A 52 3.73 12.57 -3.85
CA SER A 52 3.61 13.92 -4.41
C SER A 52 3.52 14.91 -3.26
N SER A 53 4.14 16.08 -3.42
CA SER A 53 3.97 17.21 -2.51
C SER A 53 3.55 18.47 -3.27
N GLY A 54 2.62 19.26 -2.71
CA GLY A 54 2.20 20.52 -3.31
C GLY A 54 1.55 20.31 -4.69
N LYS A 55 2.03 21.06 -5.69
CA LYS A 55 1.52 21.04 -7.08
C LYS A 55 2.18 19.99 -7.98
N GLN A 56 2.91 19.02 -7.42
CA GLN A 56 3.57 17.99 -8.21
C GLN A 56 2.53 17.08 -8.89
N SER A 57 2.47 17.12 -10.21
CA SER A 57 1.47 16.40 -11.00
C SER A 57 1.85 14.95 -11.34
N LEU A 58 3.11 14.57 -11.19
CA LEU A 58 3.61 13.24 -11.55
C LEU A 58 4.65 12.74 -10.55
N ILE A 59 4.46 11.49 -10.12
CA ILE A 59 5.43 10.70 -9.37
C ILE A 59 5.67 9.37 -10.09
N ILE A 60 6.90 8.89 -10.06
CA ILE A 60 7.33 7.65 -10.71
C ILE A 60 8.22 6.89 -9.73
N ALA A 61 8.08 5.56 -9.71
CA ALA A 61 8.97 4.68 -8.97
C ALA A 61 9.16 3.35 -9.71
N GLU A 62 10.30 2.70 -9.48
CA GLU A 62 10.57 1.35 -9.97
C GLU A 62 10.05 0.31 -8.97
N LEU A 63 9.30 -0.67 -9.46
CA LEU A 63 8.75 -1.76 -8.65
C LEU A 63 9.62 -3.01 -8.72
N ASP A 64 10.56 -3.13 -7.78
CA ASP A 64 11.46 -4.29 -7.70
C ASP A 64 10.78 -5.50 -7.05
N ASN A 65 10.21 -6.37 -7.89
CA ASN A 65 9.57 -7.61 -7.44
C ASN A 65 10.54 -8.62 -6.78
N LYS A 66 11.85 -8.57 -7.06
CA LYS A 66 12.83 -9.44 -6.39
C LYS A 66 13.00 -9.00 -4.94
N LYS A 67 13.12 -7.69 -4.68
CA LYS A 67 13.13 -7.13 -3.32
C LYS A 67 11.81 -7.38 -2.60
N ARG A 68 10.67 -7.25 -3.29
CA ARG A 68 9.35 -7.56 -2.71
C ARG A 68 9.26 -8.99 -2.20
N ARG A 69 9.69 -9.97 -2.98
CA ARG A 69 9.71 -11.38 -2.54
C ARG A 69 10.59 -11.60 -1.30
N LYS A 70 11.74 -10.90 -1.21
CA LYS A 70 12.59 -10.94 -0.01
C LYS A 70 11.94 -10.28 1.21
N ALA A 71 11.10 -9.26 1.01
CA ALA A 71 10.32 -8.67 2.09
C ALA A 71 9.25 -9.65 2.60
N ILE A 72 8.49 -10.26 1.69
CA ILE A 72 7.49 -11.29 2.02
C ILE A 72 8.14 -12.46 2.78
N SER A 73 9.34 -12.91 2.40
CA SER A 73 9.98 -14.02 3.13
C SER A 73 10.35 -13.71 4.59
N LYS A 74 10.42 -12.43 4.97
CA LYS A 74 10.61 -12.03 6.38
C LYS A 74 9.29 -12.08 7.16
N PHE A 75 8.17 -11.87 6.49
CA PHE A 75 6.84 -11.83 7.09
C PHE A 75 5.81 -12.39 6.10
N ASP A 76 5.69 -13.72 6.10
CA ASP A 76 4.77 -14.44 5.22
C ASP A 76 3.40 -14.54 5.88
N VAL A 77 2.60 -13.50 5.63
CA VAL A 77 1.28 -13.31 6.25
C VAL A 77 0.31 -14.44 5.90
N LEU A 78 0.41 -14.95 4.67
CA LEU A 78 -0.52 -15.97 4.18
C LEU A 78 -0.22 -17.37 4.74
N SER A 79 1.04 -17.68 5.05
CA SER A 79 1.38 -18.95 5.71
C SER A 79 1.06 -18.93 7.21
N GLN A 80 1.06 -17.75 7.84
CA GLN A 80 0.68 -17.56 9.24
C GLN A 80 -0.84 -17.40 9.45
N LEU A 81 -1.62 -17.32 8.38
CA LEU A 81 -3.06 -17.16 8.45
C LEU A 81 -3.72 -18.41 9.08
N ASN A 82 -4.41 -18.24 10.20
CA ASN A 82 -5.18 -19.31 10.84
C ASN A 82 -6.49 -19.58 10.08
N ARG A 83 -6.38 -20.28 8.94
CA ARG A 83 -7.50 -20.54 8.02
C ARG A 83 -8.70 -21.19 8.70
N GLU A 84 -8.46 -22.16 9.59
CA GLU A 84 -9.52 -22.88 10.30
C GLU A 84 -10.35 -21.93 11.16
N PHE A 85 -9.69 -21.04 11.91
CA PHE A 85 -10.39 -20.06 12.73
C PHE A 85 -11.21 -19.08 11.90
N TYR A 86 -10.66 -18.56 10.79
CA TYR A 86 -11.41 -17.69 9.87
C TYR A 86 -12.59 -18.39 9.20
N GLN A 87 -12.50 -19.70 8.96
CA GLN A 87 -13.63 -20.52 8.50
C GLN A 87 -14.71 -20.64 9.57
N GLN A 88 -14.34 -20.90 10.84
CA GLN A 88 -15.29 -20.94 11.96
C GLN A 88 -16.03 -19.61 12.14
N MET A 89 -15.33 -18.48 11.94
CA MET A 89 -15.91 -17.14 11.95
C MET A 89 -16.80 -16.84 10.74
N LYS A 90 -16.92 -17.76 9.77
CA LYS A 90 -17.64 -17.57 8.50
C LYS A 90 -17.16 -16.35 7.71
N MET A 91 -15.89 -15.97 7.86
CA MET A 91 -15.28 -14.85 7.13
C MET A 91 -15.03 -15.19 5.66
N PHE A 92 -14.75 -16.46 5.36
CA PHE A 92 -14.79 -16.93 3.98
C PHE A 92 -16.23 -17.30 3.65
N ARG A 93 -16.85 -16.57 2.71
CA ARG A 93 -18.11 -17.03 2.12
C ARG A 93 -17.82 -18.36 1.43
N GLY A 94 -18.53 -19.42 1.87
CA GLY A 94 -18.48 -20.71 1.21
C GLY A 94 -18.85 -20.56 -0.27
N LYS A 95 -18.26 -21.42 -1.10
CA LYS A 95 -18.80 -21.68 -2.45
C LYS A 95 -20.22 -22.24 -2.34
#